data_AF-A0A973A1N9-F1
#
_entry.id   AF-A0A973A1N9-F1
#
_cell.length_a   1.000
_cell.length_b   1.000
_cell.length_c   1.000
_cell.angle_alpha   90.00
_cell.angle_beta   90.00
_cell.angle_gamma   90.00
#
_symmetry.space_group_name_H-M   'P 1'
#
loop_
_entity.id
_entity.type
_entity.pdbx_description
1 polymer ?
#
loop_
_entity_poly.entity_id
_entity_poly.type
_entity_poly.pdbx_seq_one_letter_code
_entity_poly.pdbx_strand_id
1 'polypeptide(L)' 'MKILIAEDDTPSRMLLERKLDSWGYQVIAAERGDLAWDMIQTEK' A
#
# COMPACT_ATOMS: atom_id res chain seq x y z
N MET A 1 -9.99 7.32 -4.76
CA MET A 1 -9.99 6.04 -4.00
C MET A 1 -8.56 5.80 -3.53
N LYS A 2 -8.37 5.51 -2.25
CA LYS A 2 -7.05 5.23 -1.66
C LYS A 2 -6.86 3.71 -1.57
N ILE A 3 -5.69 3.21 -1.94
CA ILE A 3 -5.35 1.78 -1.90
C ILE A 3 -4.21 1.59 -0.91
N LEU A 4 -4.36 0.61 -0.01
CA LEU A 4 -3.31 0.12 0.86
C LEU A 4 -2.71 -1.16 0.29
N ILE A 5 -1.41 -1.16 0.08
CA ILE A 5 -0.62 -2.36 -0.25
C ILE A 5 0.00 -2.88 1.05
N ALA A 6 -0.22 -4.15 1.37
CA ALA A 6 0.51 -4.86 2.41
C ALA A 6 1.38 -5.92 1.73
N GLU A 7 2.68 -5.63 1.57
CA GLU A 7 3.62 -6.45 0.81
C GLU A 7 5.01 -6.34 1.43
N ASP A 8 5.59 -7.47 1.86
CA ASP A 8 6.89 -7.53 2.54
C ASP A 8 8.06 -7.54 1.54
N ASP A 9 7.87 -8.06 0.33
CA ASP A 9 8.90 -8.05 -0.71
C ASP A 9 9.02 -6.67 -1.37
N THR A 10 10.24 -6.09 -1.31
CA THR A 10 10.48 -4.72 -1.78
C THR A 10 10.30 -4.55 -3.29
N PRO A 11 10.89 -5.40 -4.16
CA PRO A 11 10.64 -5.34 -5.60
C PRO A 11 9.15 -5.45 -5.96
N SER A 12 8.42 -6.38 -5.34
CA SER A 12 7.00 -6.59 -5.59
C SER A 12 6.15 -5.38 -5.17
N ARG A 13 6.42 -4.83 -3.98
CA ARG A 13 5.76 -3.62 -3.47
C ARG A 13 5.95 -2.43 -4.42
N MET A 14 7.19 -2.17 -4.85
CA MET A 14 7.50 -1.08 -5.78
C MET A 14 6.81 -1.24 -7.14
N LEU A 15 6.69 -2.47 -7.65
CA LEU A 15 5.98 -2.75 -8.90
C LEU A 15 4.49 -2.43 -8.78
N LEU A 16 3.86 -2.87 -7.68
CA LEU A 16 2.45 -2.63 -7.40
C LEU A 16 2.15 -1.15 -7.21
N GLU A 17 2.98 -0.43 -6.44
CA GLU A 17 2.87 1.02 -6.25
C GLU A 17 2.86 1.75 -7.58
N ARG A 18 3.87 1.53 -8.43
CA ARG A 18 3.95 2.17 -9.75
C ARG A 18 2.78 1.84 -10.65
N LYS A 19 2.29 0.59 -10.60
CA LYS A 19 1.18 0.15 -11.44
C LYS A 19 -0.12 0.85 -11.04
N LEU A 20 -0.41 0.91 -9.75
CA LEU A 20 -1.62 1.54 -9.22
C LEU A 20 -1.57 3.07 -9.33
N ASP A 21 -0.39 3.67 -9.13
CA ASP A 21 -0.17 5.10 -9.36
C ASP A 21 -0.41 5.46 -10.84
N SER A 22 0.08 4.63 -11.78
CA SER A 22 -0.18 4.82 -13.22
C SER A 22 -1.66 4.75 -13.62
N TRP A 23 -2.49 4.15 -12.77
CA TRP A 23 -3.95 4.08 -12.94
C TRP A 23 -4.68 5.25 -12.25
N GLY A 24 -3.96 6.16 -11.61
CA GLY A 24 -4.50 7.34 -10.93
C GLY A 24 -5.01 7.08 -9.51
N TYR A 25 -4.62 5.96 -8.89
CA TYR A 25 -4.95 5.68 -7.50
C TYR A 25 -3.97 6.34 -6.54
N GLN A 26 -4.47 6.78 -5.38
CA GLN A 26 -3.61 7.18 -4.28
C GLN A 26 -3.18 5.94 -3.52
N VAL A 27 -1.89 5.62 -3.56
CA VAL A 27 -1.34 4.40 -2.97
C VAL A 27 -0.62 4.73 -1.66
N ILE A 28 -0.90 3.95 -0.63
CA ILE A 28 -0.07 3.84 0.57
C ILE A 28 0.40 2.40 0.70
N ALA A 29 1.62 2.19 1.20
CA ALA A 29 2.19 0.86 1.29
C ALA A 29 2.75 0.60 2.69
N ALA A 30 2.61 -0.65 3.13
CA ALA A 30 3.10 -1.17 4.38
C ALA A 30 3.92 -2.43 4.10
N GLU A 31 5.12 -2.48 4.66
CA GLU A 31 6.05 -3.60 4.54
C GLU A 31 5.70 -4.79 5.44
N ARG A 32 4.76 -4.62 6.37
CA ARG A 32 4.34 -5.65 7.32
C ARG A 32 2.85 -5.52 7.63
N GLY A 33 2.23 -6.65 7.97
CA GLY A 33 0.79 -6.72 8.22
C GLY A 33 0.31 -5.92 9.43
N ASP A 34 1.13 -5.82 10.49
CA ASP A 34 0.84 -4.99 11.67
C ASP A 34 0.78 -3.50 11.31
N LEU A 35 1.75 -3.01 10.52
CA LEU A 35 1.74 -1.63 10.02
C LEU A 35 0.53 -1.35 9.12
N ALA A 36 0.18 -2.30 8.23
CA ALA A 36 -1.00 -2.19 7.38
C ALA A 36 -2.28 -2.10 8.22
N TRP A 37 -2.38 -2.91 9.27
CA TRP A 37 -3.52 -2.93 10.17
C TRP A 37 -3.67 -1.62 10.94
N ASP A 38 -2.58 -1.09 11.50
CA ASP A 38 -2.59 0.20 12.20
C ASP A 38 -3.00 1.36 11.29
N MET A 39 -2.57 1.34 10.01
CA MET A 39 -2.98 2.32 9.01
C MET A 39 -4.50 2.28 8.75
N ILE A 40 -5.08 1.08 8.61
CA ILE A 40 -6.54 0.92 8.44
C ILE A 40 -7.30 1.48 9.65
N GLN A 41 -6.82 1.22 10.87
CA GLN A 41 -7.48 1.69 12.09
C GLN A 41 -7.40 3.21 12.29
N THR A 42 -6.40 3.86 11.68
CA THR A 42 -6.18 5.31 11.79
C THR A 42 -7.00 6.10 10.75
N GLU A 43 -7.42 5.47 9.65
CA GLU A 43 -8.30 6.04 8.60
C GLU A 43 -9.78 6.09 9.03
N LYS A 44 -10.09 6.75 10.15
CA LYS A 44 -11.47 6.99 10.60
C LYS A 44 -12.21 8.04 9.77
#